data_AF-A0A7V9BZS6-F1
#
_entry.id   AF-A0A7V9BZS6-F1
#
_cell.length_a   1.000
_cell.length_b   1.000
_cell.length_c   1.000
_cell.angle_alpha   90.00
_cell.angle_beta   90.00
_cell.angle_gamma   90.00
#
_symmetry.space_group_name_H-M   'P 1'
#
loop_
_entity.id
_entity.type
_entity.pdbx_description
1 polymer ?
#
loop_
_entity_poly.entity_id
_entity_poly.type
_entity_poly.pdbx_seq_one_letter_code
_entity_poly.pdbx_strand_id
1 'polypeptide(L)'
;MVLAAYLDGPYKLILLLHILAAIVGFGASFLNAIYGGQAKGRRGAEGLAIAQANYLVSSIAEYFIYGVFVTGILLVLFSENRGSRVWEFGDTWIWGAIVLYVVGLGVAHGILRPNVRRMNSLMEQLVHMGAPPGEPSATPSPASSLPPQVQEMQERAKRVGLAGAILNVDLVLILALMVWKPG
;
A
#
# COMPACT_ATOMS: atom_id res chain seq x y z
N MET A 1 -15.25 17.99 -29.73
CA MET A 1 -13.85 18.38 -30.03
C MET A 1 -12.79 17.78 -29.11
N VAL A 2 -13.16 17.01 -28.07
CA VAL A 2 -12.22 16.32 -27.15
C VAL A 2 -11.65 15.01 -27.73
N LEU A 3 -12.26 14.44 -28.79
CA LEU A 3 -11.86 13.12 -29.31
C LEU A 3 -10.52 13.08 -30.06
N ALA A 4 -10.05 14.19 -30.64
CA ALA A 4 -8.81 14.17 -31.44
C ALA A 4 -7.53 14.13 -30.58
N ALA A 5 -7.61 14.52 -29.30
CA ALA A 5 -6.51 14.43 -28.33
C ALA A 5 -6.19 12.97 -27.94
N TYR A 6 -7.09 12.03 -28.24
CA TYR A 6 -6.96 10.61 -27.95
C TYR A 6 -6.46 9.82 -29.17
N LEU A 7 -5.54 10.33 -30.00
CA LEU A 7 -5.13 9.62 -31.22
C LEU A 7 -3.63 9.29 -31.32
N ASP A 8 -2.78 9.84 -30.46
CA ASP A 8 -1.35 9.52 -30.51
C ASP A 8 -1.05 8.21 -29.75
N GLY A 9 -0.47 7.25 -30.49
CA GLY A 9 -0.11 5.93 -29.98
C GLY A 9 0.69 5.94 -28.67
N PRO A 10 1.71 6.81 -28.50
CA PRO A 10 2.50 6.89 -27.27
C PRO A 10 1.67 7.27 -26.04
N TYR A 11 0.82 8.29 -26.11
CA TYR A 11 -0.02 8.71 -24.99
C TYR A 11 -0.95 7.59 -24.53
N LYS A 12 -1.60 6.89 -25.48
CA LYS A 12 -2.47 5.75 -25.16
C LYS A 12 -1.73 4.60 -24.50
N LEU A 13 -0.53 4.29 -24.96
CA LEU A 13 0.29 3.23 -24.37
C LEU A 13 0.66 3.59 -22.93
N ILE A 14 1.11 4.83 -22.69
CA ILE A 14 1.44 5.29 -21.34
C ILE A 14 0.18 5.28 -20.46
N LEU A 15 -0.98 5.70 -20.99
CA LEU A 15 -2.25 5.70 -20.26
C LEU A 15 -2.65 4.28 -19.85
N LEU A 16 -2.53 3.32 -20.77
CA LEU A 16 -2.76 1.92 -20.50
C LEU A 16 -1.83 1.41 -19.38
N LEU A 17 -0.53 1.72 -19.47
CA LEU A 17 0.45 1.32 -18.45
C LEU A 17 0.18 1.97 -17.10
N HIS A 18 -0.24 3.23 -17.07
CA HIS A 18 -0.60 3.95 -15.85
C HIS A 18 -1.79 3.31 -15.14
N ILE A 19 -2.87 3.04 -15.89
CA ILE A 19 -4.07 2.40 -15.35
C ILE A 19 -3.76 0.97 -14.90
N LEU A 20 -3.01 0.20 -15.70
CA LEU A 20 -2.59 -1.15 -15.33
C LEU A 20 -1.78 -1.15 -14.05
N ALA A 21 -0.80 -0.23 -13.93
CA ALA A 21 0.02 -0.09 -12.73
C ALA A 21 -0.84 0.28 -11.51
N ALA A 22 -1.83 1.15 -11.68
CA ALA A 22 -2.74 1.52 -10.58
C ALA A 22 -3.59 0.33 -10.14
N ILE A 23 -4.15 -0.44 -11.08
CA ILE A 23 -4.96 -1.63 -10.77
C ILE A 23 -4.13 -2.67 -10.02
N VAL A 24 -2.93 -2.99 -10.51
CA VAL A 24 -2.09 -4.03 -9.90
C VAL A 24 -1.53 -3.57 -8.56
N GLY A 25 -0.99 -2.36 -8.49
CA GLY A 25 -0.35 -1.82 -7.29
C GLY A 25 -1.33 -1.56 -6.15
N PHE A 26 -2.40 -0.82 -6.42
CA PHE A 26 -3.39 -0.51 -5.39
C PHE A 26 -4.36 -1.66 -5.14
N GLY A 27 -4.70 -2.47 -6.14
CA GLY A 27 -5.57 -3.64 -5.98
C GLY A 27 -5.00 -4.66 -5.00
N ALA A 28 -3.71 -5.00 -5.13
CA ALA A 28 -3.02 -5.86 -4.16
C ALA A 28 -3.00 -5.22 -2.76
N SER A 29 -2.77 -3.91 -2.67
CA SER A 29 -2.71 -3.18 -1.40
C SER A 29 -4.06 -3.16 -0.67
N PHE A 30 -5.18 -3.10 -1.40
CA PHE A 30 -6.53 -3.05 -0.83
C PHE A 30 -6.88 -4.34 -0.07
N LEU A 31 -6.32 -5.48 -0.49
CA LEU A 31 -6.56 -6.78 0.13
C LEU A 31 -5.66 -7.06 1.34
N ASN A 32 -4.67 -6.21 1.63
CA ASN A 32 -3.73 -6.42 2.73
C ASN A 32 -4.41 -6.55 4.10
N ALA A 33 -5.50 -5.81 4.34
CA ALA A 33 -6.28 -5.92 5.58
C ALA A 33 -6.94 -7.30 5.72
N ILE A 34 -7.41 -7.88 4.61
CA ILE A 34 -8.03 -9.21 4.58
C ILE A 34 -6.97 -10.27 4.88
N TYR A 35 -5.82 -10.21 4.19
CA TYR A 35 -4.71 -11.14 4.44
C TYR A 35 -4.16 -11.02 5.86
N GLY A 36 -4.05 -9.81 6.40
CA GLY A 36 -3.68 -9.59 7.80
C GLY A 36 -4.67 -10.19 8.79
N GLY A 37 -5.98 -10.08 8.52
CA GLY A 37 -7.03 -10.74 9.29
C GLY A 37 -6.94 -12.27 9.23
N GLN A 38 -6.70 -12.84 8.04
CA GLN A 38 -6.50 -14.28 7.86
C GLN A 38 -5.25 -14.80 8.58
N ALA A 39 -4.13 -14.09 8.47
CA ALA A 39 -2.90 -14.41 9.19
C ALA A 39 -3.06 -14.32 10.71
N LYS A 40 -3.93 -13.43 11.21
CA LYS A 40 -4.26 -13.37 12.64
C LYS A 40 -5.17 -14.53 13.07
N GLY A 41 -6.11 -14.94 12.21
CA GLY A 41 -7.04 -16.03 12.49
C GLY A 41 -6.36 -17.41 12.50
N ARG A 42 -5.34 -17.60 11.66
CA ARG A 42 -4.54 -18.83 11.60
C ARG A 42 -3.28 -18.66 12.43
N ARG A 43 -3.15 -19.38 13.54
CA ARG A 43 -2.02 -19.19 14.49
C ARG A 43 -0.76 -19.93 14.03
N GLY A 44 0.38 -19.55 14.59
CA GLY A 44 1.64 -20.27 14.41
C GLY A 44 2.14 -20.24 12.96
N ALA A 45 2.66 -21.37 12.48
CA ALA A 45 3.31 -21.49 11.18
C ALA A 45 2.38 -21.15 9.99
N GLU A 46 1.10 -21.49 10.09
CA GLU A 46 0.13 -21.19 9.02
C GLU A 46 -0.11 -19.69 8.88
N GLY A 47 -0.28 -18.98 10.00
CA GLY A 47 -0.39 -17.52 10.01
C GLY A 47 0.84 -16.83 9.45
N LEU A 48 2.03 -17.33 9.81
CA LEU A 48 3.30 -16.83 9.29
C LEU A 48 3.40 -16.99 7.77
N ALA A 49 3.03 -18.15 7.23
CA ALA A 49 3.06 -18.40 5.79
C ALA A 49 2.16 -17.40 5.02
N ILE A 50 0.98 -17.10 5.55
CA ILE A 50 0.07 -16.10 4.97
C ILE A 50 0.66 -14.70 5.05
N ALA A 51 1.22 -14.32 6.19
CA ALA A 51 1.84 -13.00 6.39
C ALA A 51 3.04 -12.79 5.45
N GLN A 52 3.87 -13.82 5.24
CA GLN A 52 4.98 -13.79 4.30
C GLN A 52 4.53 -13.72 2.84
N ALA A 53 3.52 -14.51 2.46
CA ALA A 53 2.92 -14.44 1.12
C ALA A 53 2.34 -13.05 0.84
N ASN A 54 1.62 -12.47 1.81
CA ASN A 54 1.09 -11.11 1.69
C ASN A 54 2.21 -10.06 1.56
N TYR A 55 3.30 -10.21 2.32
CA TYR A 55 4.46 -9.33 2.23
C TYR A 55 5.14 -9.40 0.85
N LEU A 56 5.26 -10.59 0.27
CA LEU A 56 5.80 -10.77 -1.08
C LEU A 56 4.91 -10.08 -2.13
N VAL A 57 3.60 -10.33 -2.10
CA VAL A 57 2.64 -9.69 -3.03
C VAL A 57 2.67 -8.17 -2.87
N SER A 58 2.71 -7.66 -1.65
CA SER A 58 2.83 -6.22 -1.37
C SER A 58 4.13 -5.62 -1.91
N SER A 59 5.25 -6.37 -1.80
CA SER A 59 6.55 -5.92 -2.33
C SER A 59 6.53 -5.83 -3.85
N ILE A 60 5.82 -6.73 -4.53
CA ILE A 60 5.63 -6.68 -5.99
C ILE A 60 4.72 -5.52 -6.38
N ALA A 61 3.58 -5.39 -5.69
CA ALA A 61 2.61 -4.33 -5.91
C ALA A 61 3.24 -2.94 -5.84
N GLU A 62 4.23 -2.78 -4.97
CA GLU A 62 4.91 -1.51 -4.79
C GLU A 62 5.70 -1.05 -6.01
N TYR A 63 6.30 -1.95 -6.78
CA TYR A 63 6.92 -1.57 -8.06
C TYR A 63 5.88 -0.99 -9.03
N PHE A 64 4.65 -1.51 -9.01
CA PHE A 64 3.56 -0.95 -9.80
C PHE A 64 3.09 0.39 -9.23
N ILE A 65 3.06 0.58 -7.90
CA ILE A 65 2.77 1.88 -7.28
C ILE A 65 3.81 2.94 -7.70
N TYR A 66 5.10 2.58 -7.80
CA TYR A 66 6.11 3.48 -8.37
C TYR A 66 5.87 3.73 -9.85
N GLY A 67 5.47 2.67 -10.58
CA GLY A 67 5.06 2.75 -11.97
C GLY A 67 3.93 3.75 -12.21
N VAL A 68 2.92 3.82 -11.33
CA VAL A 68 1.83 4.81 -11.39
C VAL A 68 2.39 6.22 -11.40
N PHE A 69 3.31 6.55 -10.51
CA PHE A 69 3.88 7.88 -10.44
C PHE A 69 4.68 8.22 -11.70
N VAL A 70 5.59 7.34 -12.11
CA VAL A 70 6.42 7.54 -13.31
C VAL A 70 5.54 7.72 -14.56
N THR A 71 4.60 6.82 -14.77
CA THR A 71 3.68 6.88 -15.91
C THR A 71 2.73 8.07 -15.83
N GLY A 72 2.35 8.53 -14.64
CA GLY A 72 1.55 9.73 -14.43
C GLY A 72 2.28 10.99 -14.86
N ILE A 73 3.56 11.12 -14.51
CA ILE A 73 4.43 12.21 -14.99
C ILE A 73 4.57 12.16 -16.52
N LEU A 74 4.78 10.96 -17.08
CA LEU A 74 4.84 10.79 -18.53
C LEU A 74 3.52 11.17 -19.23
N LEU A 75 2.36 10.89 -18.63
CA LEU A 75 1.08 11.33 -19.19
C LEU A 75 0.98 12.85 -19.32
N VAL A 76 1.47 13.59 -18.34
CA VAL A 76 1.50 15.07 -18.40
C VAL A 76 2.44 15.53 -19.52
N LEU A 77 3.63 14.93 -19.62
CA LEU A 77 4.64 15.28 -20.63
C LEU A 77 4.21 14.97 -22.06
N PHE A 78 3.47 13.88 -22.27
CA PHE A 78 3.01 13.43 -23.58
C PHE A 78 1.55 13.84 -23.89
N SER A 79 0.98 14.77 -23.13
CA SER A 79 -0.42 15.20 -23.27
C SER A 79 -0.68 16.18 -24.43
N GLU A 80 0.12 16.15 -25.49
CA GLU A 80 0.02 17.14 -26.57
C GLU A 80 -1.25 16.95 -27.42
N ASN A 81 -1.87 18.06 -27.80
CA ASN A 81 -3.00 18.12 -28.72
C ASN A 81 -2.86 19.36 -29.62
N ARG A 82 -2.64 19.14 -30.92
CA ARG A 82 -2.54 20.20 -31.95
C ARG A 82 -1.62 21.38 -31.58
N GLY A 83 -0.49 21.10 -30.94
CA GLY A 83 0.53 22.11 -30.60
C GLY A 83 0.38 22.76 -29.21
N SER A 84 -0.61 22.35 -28.41
CA SER A 84 -0.76 22.74 -27.00
C SER A 84 -0.87 21.50 -26.10
N ARG A 85 -0.31 21.54 -24.88
CA ARG A 85 -0.52 20.46 -23.90
C ARG A 85 -1.93 20.53 -23.33
N VAL A 86 -2.56 19.36 -23.19
CA VAL A 86 -3.88 19.22 -22.56
C VAL A 86 -3.77 19.26 -21.04
N TRP A 87 -2.66 18.76 -20.49
CA TRP A 87 -2.39 18.72 -19.06
C TRP A 87 -1.06 19.40 -18.76
N GLU A 88 -1.02 20.22 -17.72
CA GLU A 88 0.17 20.98 -17.36
C GLU A 88 0.51 20.82 -15.88
N PHE A 89 1.79 20.93 -15.53
CA PHE A 89 2.21 20.99 -14.12
C PHE A 89 1.71 22.23 -13.37
N GLY A 90 0.98 23.13 -14.04
CA GLY A 90 0.22 24.20 -13.40
C GLY A 90 -1.13 23.74 -12.83
N ASP A 91 -1.65 22.60 -13.26
CA ASP A 91 -2.98 22.14 -12.85
C ASP A 91 -2.98 21.74 -11.37
N THR A 92 -3.87 22.35 -10.60
CA THR A 92 -3.94 22.17 -9.14
C THR A 92 -4.15 20.72 -8.72
N TRP A 93 -4.91 19.95 -9.50
CA TRP A 93 -5.17 18.54 -9.20
C TRP A 93 -3.93 17.65 -9.41
N ILE A 94 -3.03 18.00 -10.35
CA ILE A 94 -1.77 17.27 -10.57
C ILE A 94 -0.87 17.45 -9.35
N TRP A 95 -0.68 18.69 -8.90
CA TRP A 95 0.10 18.97 -7.70
C TRP A 95 -0.51 18.33 -6.44
N GLY A 96 -1.83 18.43 -6.29
CA GLY A 96 -2.54 17.76 -5.19
C GLY A 96 -2.26 16.25 -5.17
N ALA A 97 -2.32 15.59 -6.33
CA ALA A 97 -2.04 14.16 -6.42
C ALA A 97 -0.56 13.83 -6.17
N ILE A 98 0.39 14.64 -6.65
CA ILE A 98 1.83 14.45 -6.41
C ILE A 98 2.13 14.58 -4.91
N VAL A 99 1.61 15.61 -4.24
CA VAL A 99 1.84 15.83 -2.81
C VAL A 99 1.28 14.68 -2.00
N LEU A 100 0.02 14.29 -2.25
CA LEU A 100 -0.61 13.15 -1.60
C LEU A 100 0.20 11.87 -1.84
N TYR A 101 0.61 11.60 -3.09
CA TYR A 101 1.45 10.45 -3.41
C TYR A 101 2.76 10.42 -2.62
N VAL A 102 3.46 11.56 -2.51
CA VAL A 102 4.71 11.66 -1.74
C VAL A 102 4.45 11.42 -0.24
N VAL A 103 3.36 11.95 0.30
CA VAL A 103 2.95 11.70 1.69
C VAL A 103 2.66 10.21 1.89
N GLY A 104 1.89 9.58 1.00
CA GLY A 104 1.61 8.15 1.03
C GLY A 104 2.88 7.32 0.93
N LEU A 105 3.81 7.66 0.05
CA LEU A 105 5.10 6.99 -0.07
C LEU A 105 5.92 7.12 1.23
N GLY A 106 5.90 8.30 1.86
CA GLY A 106 6.53 8.57 3.15
C GLY A 106 5.93 7.73 4.28
N VAL A 107 4.60 7.64 4.38
CA VAL A 107 3.91 6.78 5.37
C VAL A 107 4.21 5.30 5.11
N ALA A 108 4.21 4.87 3.85
CA ALA A 108 4.51 3.50 3.47
C ALA A 108 5.94 3.11 3.86
N HIS A 109 6.94 3.95 3.56
CA HIS A 109 8.35 3.66 3.83
C HIS A 109 8.74 3.90 5.29
N GLY A 110 8.25 4.98 5.89
CA GLY A 110 8.62 5.38 7.24
C GLY A 110 7.89 4.58 8.32
N ILE A 111 6.65 4.14 8.05
CA ILE A 111 5.81 3.49 9.06
C ILE A 111 5.42 2.08 8.62
N LEU A 112 4.72 1.93 7.49
CA LEU A 112 4.10 0.64 7.15
C LEU A 112 5.13 -0.48 6.96
N ARG A 113 6.06 -0.30 6.02
CA ARG A 113 7.08 -1.30 5.65
C ARG A 113 7.94 -1.79 6.82
N PRO A 114 8.60 -0.91 7.61
CA PRO A 114 9.46 -1.36 8.69
C PRO A 114 8.67 -2.10 9.77
N ASN A 115 7.43 -1.69 10.05
CA ASN A 115 6.59 -2.38 11.03
C ASN A 115 6.12 -3.75 10.53
N VAL A 116 5.69 -3.89 9.28
CA VAL A 116 5.30 -5.19 8.70
C VAL A 116 6.49 -6.16 8.67
N ARG A 117 7.66 -5.69 8.21
CA ARG A 117 8.88 -6.52 8.20
C ARG A 117 9.23 -7.04 9.59
N ARG A 118 9.16 -6.17 10.59
CA ARG A 118 9.42 -6.56 11.98
C ARG A 118 8.36 -7.50 12.53
N MET A 119 7.08 -7.29 12.22
CA MET A 119 6.01 -8.22 12.59
C MET A 119 6.25 -9.63 12.04
N ASN A 120 6.64 -9.77 10.77
CA ASN A 120 6.99 -11.07 10.19
C ASN A 120 8.14 -11.75 10.95
N SER A 121 9.20 -11.01 11.29
CA SER A 121 10.31 -11.58 12.07
C SER A 121 9.90 -12.00 13.49
N LEU A 122 8.97 -11.29 14.14
CA LEU A 122 8.45 -11.65 15.45
C LEU A 122 7.57 -12.91 15.36
N MET A 123 6.76 -13.02 14.31
CA MET A 123 5.97 -14.23 14.05
C MET A 123 6.87 -15.45 13.84
N GLU A 124 7.94 -15.30 13.06
CA GLU A 124 8.95 -16.35 12.85
C GLU A 124 9.61 -16.78 14.15
N GLN A 125 10.04 -15.84 15.01
CA GLN A 125 10.59 -16.14 16.33
C GLN A 125 9.61 -16.91 17.22
N LEU A 126 8.34 -16.51 17.26
CA LEU A 126 7.30 -17.18 18.05
C LEU A 126 7.04 -18.61 17.57
N VAL A 127 7.03 -18.82 16.26
CA VAL A 127 6.92 -20.16 15.66
C VAL A 127 8.11 -21.03 16.05
N HIS A 128 9.34 -20.51 15.96
CA HIS A 128 10.54 -21.25 16.34
C HIS A 128 10.64 -21.59 17.82
N MET A 129 10.14 -20.72 18.70
CA MET A 129 10.12 -20.97 20.15
C MET A 129 9.07 -22.02 20.56
N GLY A 130 8.20 -22.47 19.62
CA GLY A 130 7.12 -23.42 19.91
C GLY A 130 6.05 -22.87 20.85
N ALA A 131 6.09 -21.58 21.18
CA ALA A 131 5.15 -20.94 22.09
C ALA A 131 3.84 -20.64 21.35
N PRO A 132 2.69 -21.19 21.76
CA PRO A 132 1.41 -20.72 21.26
C PRO A 132 1.27 -19.25 21.64
N PRO A 133 0.91 -18.35 20.71
CA PRO A 133 0.59 -16.98 21.08
C PRO A 133 -0.72 -16.99 21.87
N GLY A 134 -0.64 -17.20 23.19
CA GLY A 134 -1.75 -17.03 24.14
C GLY A 134 -2.31 -18.28 24.83
N GLU A 135 -1.50 -19.30 25.17
CA GLU A 135 -1.96 -20.21 26.23
C GLU A 135 -1.95 -19.47 27.58
N PRO A 136 -3.07 -19.41 28.33
CA PRO A 136 -3.00 -19.17 29.75
C PRO A 136 -2.26 -20.36 30.34
N SER A 137 -1.07 -20.14 30.89
CA SER A 137 -0.39 -21.15 31.67
C SER A 137 -1.37 -21.74 32.69
N ALA A 138 -1.44 -23.07 32.79
CA ALA A 138 -2.34 -23.79 33.70
C ALA A 138 -2.03 -23.54 35.20
N THR A 139 -1.08 -22.66 35.50
CA THR A 139 -0.81 -22.11 36.83
C THR A 139 -1.31 -20.68 36.89
N PRO A 140 -2.21 -20.34 37.84
CA PRO A 140 -2.64 -18.97 38.05
C PRO A 140 -1.49 -18.20 38.69
N SER A 141 -0.58 -17.69 37.85
CA SER A 141 0.42 -16.74 38.29
C SER A 141 -0.21 -15.34 38.21
N PRO A 142 -0.42 -14.66 39.35
CA PRO A 142 -0.96 -13.31 39.33
C PRO A 142 0.08 -12.40 38.67
N ALA A 143 -0.25 -11.86 37.48
CA ALA A 143 0.54 -10.93 36.65
C ALA A 143 1.39 -11.50 35.49
N SER A 144 0.88 -12.45 34.70
CA SER A 144 1.55 -12.82 33.42
C SER A 144 1.19 -11.85 32.29
N SER A 145 1.95 -10.76 32.18
CA SER A 145 2.03 -9.95 30.96
C SER A 145 2.32 -10.85 29.75
N LEU A 146 1.63 -10.66 28.62
CA LEU A 146 1.91 -11.34 27.35
C LEU A 146 3.43 -11.39 27.07
N PRO A 147 3.99 -12.43 26.41
CA PRO A 147 5.40 -12.44 26.04
C PRO A 147 5.79 -11.11 25.36
N PRO A 148 6.97 -10.52 25.64
CA PRO A 148 7.36 -9.23 25.08
C PRO A 148 7.22 -9.15 23.56
N GLN A 149 7.47 -10.26 22.86
CA GLN A 149 7.31 -10.39 21.41
C GLN A 149 5.85 -10.22 20.96
N VAL A 150 4.89 -10.74 21.74
CA VAL A 150 3.45 -10.60 21.45
C VAL A 150 2.99 -9.18 21.71
N GLN A 151 3.50 -8.52 22.77
CA GLN A 151 3.21 -7.11 23.04
C GLN A 151 3.75 -6.21 21.91
N GLU A 152 5.03 -6.39 21.52
CA GLU A 152 5.64 -5.65 20.42
C GLU A 152 4.85 -5.88 19.11
N MET A 153 4.43 -7.11 18.84
CA MET A 153 3.62 -7.42 17.66
C MET A 153 2.28 -6.68 17.66
N GLN A 154 1.59 -6.60 18.81
CA GLN A 154 0.32 -5.88 18.92
C GLN A 154 0.48 -4.38 18.71
N GLU A 155 1.51 -3.76 19.28
CA GLU A 155 1.80 -2.35 19.09
C GLU A 155 2.09 -2.02 17.63
N ARG A 156 2.89 -2.86 16.96
CA ARG A 156 3.18 -2.70 15.53
C ARG A 156 1.95 -2.93 14.66
N ALA A 157 1.11 -3.91 14.99
CA ALA A 157 -0.14 -4.14 14.29
C ALA A 157 -1.06 -2.91 14.33
N LYS A 158 -1.13 -2.21 15.47
CA LYS A 158 -1.87 -0.94 15.58
C LYS A 158 -1.29 0.14 14.66
N ARG A 159 0.04 0.31 14.62
CA ARG A 159 0.71 1.28 13.73
C ARG A 159 0.50 0.94 12.25
N VAL A 160 0.59 -0.33 11.89
CA VAL A 160 0.32 -0.83 10.53
C VAL A 160 -1.15 -0.59 10.15
N GLY A 161 -2.09 -0.86 11.05
CA GLY A 161 -3.51 -0.60 10.83
C GLY A 161 -3.82 0.88 10.60
N LEU A 162 -3.26 1.76 11.43
CA LEU A 162 -3.40 3.22 11.26
C LEU A 162 -2.77 3.70 9.95
N ALA A 163 -1.54 3.28 9.66
CA ALA A 163 -0.85 3.64 8.41
C ALA A 163 -1.64 3.15 7.19
N GLY A 164 -2.17 1.93 7.22
CA GLY A 164 -3.03 1.40 6.14
C GLY A 164 -4.31 2.20 5.95
N ALA A 165 -4.96 2.63 7.04
CA ALA A 165 -6.14 3.48 6.96
C ALA A 165 -5.82 4.84 6.32
N ILE A 166 -4.71 5.47 6.72
CA ILE A 166 -4.23 6.72 6.13
C ILE A 166 -3.98 6.55 4.63
N LEU A 167 -3.26 5.49 4.24
CA LEU A 167 -2.95 5.21 2.83
C LEU A 167 -4.21 4.93 1.98
N ASN A 168 -5.23 4.29 2.54
CA ASN A 168 -6.49 4.08 1.83
C ASN A 168 -7.26 5.39 1.61
N VAL A 169 -7.30 6.27 2.62
CA VAL A 169 -7.89 7.60 2.48
C VAL A 169 -7.12 8.42 1.45
N ASP A 170 -5.79 8.41 1.53
CA ASP A 170 -4.89 9.08 0.59
C ASP A 170 -5.13 8.63 -0.86
N LEU A 171 -5.21 7.31 -1.09
CA LEU A 171 -5.56 6.73 -2.39
C LEU A 171 -6.91 7.22 -2.90
N VAL A 172 -7.96 7.24 -2.06
CA VAL A 172 -9.29 7.72 -2.46
C VAL A 172 -9.24 9.19 -2.87
N LEU A 173 -8.49 10.03 -2.15
CA LEU A 173 -8.30 11.44 -2.49
C LEU A 173 -7.55 11.60 -3.81
N ILE A 174 -6.48 10.83 -4.04
CA ILE A 174 -5.73 10.83 -5.31
C ILE A 174 -6.66 10.42 -6.47
N LEU A 175 -7.46 9.36 -6.30
CA LEU A 175 -8.42 8.93 -7.31
C LEU A 175 -9.46 10.01 -7.60
N ALA A 176 -9.96 10.69 -6.56
CA ALA A 176 -10.90 11.78 -6.75
C ALA A 176 -10.28 12.93 -7.58
N LEU A 177 -9.04 13.33 -7.27
CA LEU A 177 -8.33 14.34 -8.05
C LEU A 177 -8.14 13.92 -9.52
N MET A 178 -7.79 12.65 -9.78
CA MET A 178 -7.55 12.12 -11.13
C MET A 178 -8.82 11.98 -11.96
N VAL A 179 -9.96 11.69 -11.31
CA VAL A 179 -11.25 11.49 -11.98
C VAL A 179 -11.92 12.83 -12.26
N TRP A 180 -12.08 13.68 -11.24
CA TRP A 180 -12.80 14.94 -11.37
C TRP A 180 -11.95 16.09 -11.88
N LYS A 181 -10.62 16.02 -11.71
CA LYS A 181 -9.65 17.02 -12.21
C LYS A 181 -10.10 18.47 -11.97
N PRO A 182 -10.36 18.88 -10.72
CA PRO A 182 -10.80 20.24 -10.44
C PRO A 182 -9.70 21.26 -10.76
N GLY A 183 -10.09 22.31 -11.48
CA GLY A 183 -9.20 23.37 -11.97
C GLY A 183 -9.06 23.32 -13.49
#